data_AF-A0ABD7F4B0-F1
#
_entry.id   AF-A0ABD7F4B0-F1
#
_cell.length_a   1.000
_cell.length_b   1.000
_cell.length_c   1.000
_cell.angle_alpha   90.00
_cell.angle_beta   90.00
_cell.angle_gamma   90.00
#
_symmetry.space_group_name_H-M   'P 1'
#
loop_
_entity.id
_entity.type
_entity.pdbx_description
1 polymer ?
#
loop_
_entity_poly.entity_id
_entity_poly.type
_entity_poly.pdbx_seq_one_letter_code
_entity_poly.pdbx_strand_id
1 'polypeptide(L)'
;MDSIEFLNFSKKIITLEPINEIDYRQVVSRSYYCAYHQVRIKADNLGIPVNAYKGGSHASLRQTLIELRPANRILKGIAFRLNNFHTLRVNADYKLDLVITEKTANESIQMCEKIINELNHA
;
A
#
# COMPACT_ATOMS: atom_id res chain seq x y z
N MET A 1 -2.73 -2.14 17.00
CA MET A 1 -2.73 -3.14 15.92
C MET A 1 -1.54 -2.85 15.03
N ASP A 2 -0.68 -3.84 14.80
CA ASP A 2 0.42 -3.67 13.85
C ASP A 2 -0.16 -3.70 12.43
N SER A 3 0.27 -2.78 11.57
CA SER A 3 -0.19 -2.76 10.18
C SER A 3 0.25 -4.00 9.39
N ILE A 4 1.28 -4.74 9.84
CA ILE A 4 1.64 -6.06 9.30
C ILE A 4 0.48 -7.06 9.40
N GLU A 5 -0.40 -6.93 10.39
CA GLU A 5 -1.57 -7.81 10.54
C GLU A 5 -2.48 -7.77 9.31
N PHE A 6 -2.53 -6.64 8.58
CA PHE A 6 -3.27 -6.55 7.33
C PHE A 6 -2.69 -7.44 6.21
N LEU A 7 -1.37 -7.54 6.12
CA LEU A 7 -0.72 -8.43 5.14
C LEU A 7 -0.92 -9.89 5.53
N ASN A 8 -0.78 -10.22 6.82
CA ASN A 8 -1.03 -11.58 7.32
C ASN A 8 -2.49 -12.00 7.07
N PHE A 9 -3.44 -11.10 7.31
CA PHE A 9 -4.84 -11.31 6.96
C PHE A 9 -5.02 -11.54 5.45
N SER A 10 -4.40 -10.71 4.61
CA SER A 10 -4.47 -10.85 3.15
C SER A 10 -3.97 -12.22 2.67
N LYS A 11 -2.84 -12.68 3.22
CA LYS A 11 -2.27 -14.01 2.94
C LYS A 11 -3.15 -15.16 3.43
N LYS A 12 -3.92 -14.96 4.50
CA LYS A 12 -4.90 -15.95 4.97
C LYS A 12 -6.14 -15.99 4.07
N ILE A 13 -6.64 -14.83 3.65
CA ILE A 13 -7.85 -14.73 2.84
C ILE A 13 -7.64 -15.33 1.45
N ILE A 14 -6.47 -15.08 0.82
CA ILE A 14 -6.20 -15.60 -0.53
C ILE A 14 -6.14 -17.13 -0.61
N THR A 15 -6.04 -17.82 0.54
CA THR A 15 -6.02 -19.30 0.62
C THR A 15 -7.37 -19.90 1.04
N LEU A 16 -8.44 -19.11 1.12
CA LEU A 16 -9.78 -19.62 1.47
C LEU A 16 -10.34 -20.47 0.33
N GLU A 17 -11.21 -21.42 0.68
CA GLU A 17 -11.95 -22.23 -0.28
C GLU A 17 -13.41 -22.43 0.21
N PRO A 18 -14.43 -22.04 -0.57
CA PRO A 18 -14.33 -21.34 -1.84
C PRO A 18 -13.91 -19.87 -1.64
N ILE A 19 -13.04 -19.37 -2.51
CA ILE A 19 -12.72 -17.93 -2.60
C ILE A 19 -13.60 -17.24 -3.62
N ASN A 20 -13.97 -15.99 -3.36
CA ASN A 20 -14.79 -15.20 -4.27
C ASN A 20 -14.33 -13.73 -4.38
N GLU A 21 -14.98 -12.97 -5.26
CA GLU A 21 -14.49 -11.66 -5.68
C GLU A 21 -14.40 -10.64 -4.52
N ILE A 22 -15.29 -10.75 -3.53
CA ILE A 22 -15.23 -9.91 -2.33
C ILE A 22 -13.98 -10.18 -1.49
N ASP A 23 -13.51 -11.43 -1.44
CA ASP A 23 -12.26 -11.79 -0.75
C ASP A 23 -11.06 -11.17 -1.46
N TYR A 24 -11.02 -11.22 -2.80
CA TYR A 24 -9.99 -10.55 -3.58
C TYR A 24 -9.96 -9.03 -3.34
N ARG A 25 -11.14 -8.39 -3.27
CA ARG A 25 -11.24 -6.97 -2.90
C ARG A 25 -10.65 -6.69 -1.52
N GLN A 26 -10.93 -7.54 -0.53
CA GLN A 26 -10.34 -7.42 0.81
C GLN A 26 -8.82 -7.58 0.77
N VAL A 27 -8.29 -8.56 0.03
CA VAL A 27 -6.84 -8.76 -0.12
C VAL A 27 -6.16 -7.51 -0.67
N VAL A 28 -6.69 -6.92 -1.73
CA VAL A 28 -6.15 -5.67 -2.32
C VAL A 28 -6.17 -4.53 -1.30
N SER A 29 -7.31 -4.33 -0.64
CA SER A 29 -7.52 -3.24 0.31
C SER A 29 -6.56 -3.35 1.50
N ARG A 30 -6.49 -4.53 2.14
CA ARG A 30 -5.65 -4.75 3.33
C ARG A 30 -4.16 -4.71 2.98
N SER A 31 -3.75 -5.28 1.86
CA SER A 31 -2.35 -5.18 1.39
C SER A 31 -1.94 -3.71 1.17
N TYR A 32 -2.81 -2.88 0.60
CA TYR A 32 -2.55 -1.44 0.45
C TYR A 32 -2.41 -0.73 1.80
N TYR A 33 -3.33 -0.95 2.74
CA TYR A 33 -3.27 -0.30 4.04
C TYR A 33 -2.02 -0.70 4.83
N CYS A 34 -1.60 -1.97 4.75
CA CYS A 34 -0.31 -2.40 5.30
C CYS A 34 0.84 -1.55 4.75
N ALA A 35 1.00 -1.54 3.42
CA ALA A 35 2.07 -0.80 2.76
C ALA A 35 2.04 0.70 3.11
N TYR A 36 0.86 1.33 3.06
CA TYR A 36 0.72 2.76 3.40
C TYR A 36 1.17 3.06 4.83
N HIS A 37 0.74 2.26 5.82
CA HIS A 37 1.09 2.51 7.21
C HIS A 37 2.56 2.22 7.50
N GLN A 38 3.15 1.17 6.91
CA GLN A 38 4.58 0.89 7.02
C GLN A 38 5.43 2.02 6.44
N VAL A 39 5.05 2.55 5.27
CA VAL A 39 5.73 3.72 4.67
C VAL A 39 5.58 4.96 5.56
N ARG A 40 4.39 5.20 6.12
CA ARG A 40 4.16 6.32 7.04
C ARG A 40 5.03 6.21 8.30
N ILE A 41 5.06 5.04 8.93
CA ILE A 41 5.88 4.76 10.12
C ILE A 41 7.37 5.00 9.81
N LYS A 42 7.87 4.51 8.67
CA LYS A 42 9.26 4.76 8.26
C LYS A 42 9.52 6.27 8.08
N ALA A 43 8.61 6.99 7.43
CA ALA A 43 8.74 8.43 7.26
C ALA A 43 8.76 9.18 8.61
N ASP A 44 7.84 8.84 9.52
CA ASP A 44 7.78 9.39 10.87
C ASP A 44 9.09 9.13 11.65
N ASN A 45 9.62 7.90 11.58
CA ASN A 45 10.89 7.51 12.23
C ASN A 45 12.11 8.24 11.65
N LEU A 46 12.07 8.65 10.38
CA LEU A 46 13.09 9.46 9.73
C LEU A 46 12.89 10.97 9.97
N GLY A 47 11.86 11.37 10.72
CA GLY A 47 11.52 12.78 10.95
C GLY A 47 10.96 13.49 9.72
N ILE A 48 10.45 12.75 8.73
CA ILE A 48 9.92 13.30 7.49
C ILE A 48 8.45 13.71 7.72
N PRO A 49 8.05 14.96 7.41
CA PRO A 49 6.69 15.43 7.68
C PRO A 49 5.65 14.80 6.73
N VAL A 50 4.89 13.83 7.25
CA VAL A 50 3.91 13.05 6.46
C VAL A 50 2.68 13.84 5.98
N ASN A 51 2.47 15.05 6.51
CA ASN A 51 1.33 15.93 6.22
C ASN A 51 1.75 17.31 5.67
N ALA A 52 2.92 17.39 5.03
CA ALA A 52 3.47 18.68 4.56
C ALA A 52 2.68 19.34 3.42
N TYR A 53 1.77 18.62 2.75
CA TYR A 53 1.03 19.11 1.58
C TYR A 53 -0.48 19.10 1.82
N LYS A 54 -1.18 20.10 1.26
CA LYS A 54 -2.65 20.17 1.29
C LYS A 54 -3.25 19.06 0.41
N GLY A 55 -4.14 18.23 0.97
CA GLY A 55 -4.83 17.16 0.25
C GLY A 55 -5.22 15.99 1.16
N GLY A 56 -5.72 14.89 0.57
CA GLY A 56 -5.98 13.65 1.31
C GLY A 56 -4.67 13.03 1.84
N SER A 57 -4.71 12.44 3.04
CA SER A 57 -3.52 11.94 3.75
C SER A 57 -2.64 10.99 2.91
N HIS A 58 -3.27 10.16 2.06
CA HIS A 58 -2.54 9.26 1.17
C HIS A 58 -1.72 9.98 0.09
N ALA A 59 -2.26 11.06 -0.49
CA ALA A 59 -1.58 11.84 -1.52
C ALA A 59 -0.45 12.69 -0.91
N SER A 60 -0.70 13.29 0.27
CA SER A 60 0.29 14.08 0.99
C SER A 60 1.57 13.27 1.27
N LEU A 61 1.45 12.07 1.84
CA LEU A 61 2.62 11.21 2.13
C LEU A 61 3.45 10.94 0.86
N ARG A 62 2.80 10.59 -0.25
CA ARG A 62 3.51 10.31 -1.51
C ARG A 62 4.22 11.55 -2.04
N GLN A 63 3.56 12.70 -2.01
CA GLN A 63 4.15 13.94 -2.48
C GLN A 63 5.37 14.34 -1.65
N THR A 64 5.27 14.24 -0.33
CA THR A 64 6.42 14.47 0.57
C THR A 64 7.61 13.60 0.19
N LEU A 65 7.40 12.29 -0.02
CA LEU A 65 8.51 11.38 -0.36
C LEU A 65 9.11 11.65 -1.75
N ILE A 66 8.30 12.09 -2.71
CA ILE A 66 8.76 12.47 -4.07
C ILE A 66 9.59 13.76 -4.03
N GLU A 67 9.18 14.73 -3.20
CA GLU A 67 9.77 16.06 -3.11
C GLU A 67 10.86 16.20 -2.03
N LEU A 68 11.10 15.16 -1.23
CA LEU A 68 12.08 15.15 -0.15
C LEU A 68 13.46 15.69 -0.57
N ARG A 69 14.07 16.50 0.30
CA ARG A 69 15.43 17.03 0.14
C ARG A 69 16.25 16.78 1.43
N PRO A 70 17.47 16.21 1.33
CA PRO A 70 18.08 15.63 0.12
C PRO A 70 17.26 14.45 -0.41
N ALA A 71 17.36 14.19 -1.73
CA ALA A 71 16.53 13.18 -2.36
C ALA A 71 16.93 11.76 -1.93
N ASN A 72 15.96 10.96 -1.50
CA ASN A 72 16.14 9.52 -1.28
C ASN A 72 15.49 8.75 -2.43
N ARG A 73 16.32 8.10 -3.27
CA ARG A 73 15.86 7.39 -4.47
C ARG A 73 14.92 6.23 -4.15
N ILE A 74 15.14 5.55 -3.02
CA ILE A 74 14.34 4.40 -2.60
C ILE A 74 12.95 4.88 -2.18
N LEU A 75 12.88 5.86 -1.27
CA LEU A 75 11.61 6.45 -0.83
C LEU A 75 10.80 7.03 -1.98
N LYS A 76 11.47 7.70 -2.93
CA LYS A 76 10.82 8.20 -4.15
C LYS A 76 10.26 7.07 -5.02
N GLY A 77 11.00 5.99 -5.20
CA GLY A 77 10.54 4.80 -5.92
C GLY A 77 9.32 4.15 -5.25
N ILE A 78 9.34 4.05 -3.92
CA ILE A 78 8.23 3.54 -3.11
C ILE A 78 6.99 4.44 -3.27
N ALA A 79 7.15 5.76 -3.28
CA ALA A 79 6.05 6.69 -3.45
C ALA A 79 5.30 6.49 -4.78
N PHE A 80 6.03 6.25 -5.89
CA PHE A 80 5.40 5.93 -7.18
C PHE A 80 4.66 4.59 -7.16
N ARG A 81 5.25 3.55 -6.54
CA ARG A 81 4.57 2.26 -6.37
C ARG A 81 3.29 2.42 -5.53
N LEU A 82 3.37 3.15 -4.43
CA LEU A 82 2.24 3.42 -3.55
C LEU A 82 1.11 4.19 -4.26
N ASN A 83 1.45 5.02 -5.24
CA ASN A 83 0.45 5.71 -6.08
C ASN A 83 -0.35 4.72 -6.92
N ASN A 84 0.33 3.83 -7.65
CA ASN A 84 -0.34 2.81 -8.46
C ASN A 84 -1.15 1.84 -7.57
N PHE A 85 -0.60 1.49 -6.42
CA PHE A 85 -1.27 0.61 -5.46
C PHE A 85 -2.54 1.27 -4.87
N HIS A 86 -2.50 2.58 -4.61
CA HIS A 86 -3.69 3.32 -4.18
C HIS A 86 -4.81 3.25 -5.22
N THR A 87 -4.50 3.33 -6.52
CA THR A 87 -5.49 3.17 -7.60
C THR A 87 -6.15 1.79 -7.55
N LEU A 88 -5.37 0.72 -7.34
CA LEU A 88 -5.93 -0.63 -7.19
C LEU A 88 -6.87 -0.73 -5.99
N ARG A 89 -6.48 -0.14 -4.86
CA ARG A 89 -7.34 -0.05 -3.66
C ARG A 89 -8.60 0.77 -3.91
N VAL A 90 -8.53 1.87 -4.66
CA VAL A 90 -9.71 2.65 -5.08
C VAL A 90 -10.68 1.80 -5.89
N ASN A 91 -10.17 1.03 -6.85
CA ASN A 91 -11.00 0.12 -7.64
C ASN A 91 -11.64 -0.97 -6.76
N ALA A 92 -10.84 -1.59 -5.89
CA ALA A 92 -11.32 -2.67 -5.02
C ALA A 92 -12.43 -2.22 -4.06
N ASP A 93 -12.29 -1.07 -3.39
CA ASP A 93 -13.26 -0.66 -2.36
C ASP A 93 -14.47 0.09 -2.93
N TYR A 94 -14.33 0.79 -4.06
CA TYR A 94 -15.34 1.78 -4.50
C TYR A 94 -15.92 1.52 -5.90
N LYS A 95 -15.29 0.69 -6.72
CA LYS A 95 -15.75 0.44 -8.10
C LYS A 95 -16.35 -0.96 -8.21
N LEU A 96 -17.66 -1.04 -7.99
CA LEU A 96 -18.43 -2.30 -8.03
C LEU A 96 -18.65 -2.81 -9.45
N ASP A 97 -18.50 -1.93 -10.45
CA ASP A 97 -18.58 -2.24 -11.88
C ASP A 97 -17.32 -2.91 -12.44
N LEU A 98 -16.20 -2.86 -11.70
CA LEU A 98 -14.94 -3.49 -12.07
C LEU A 98 -14.78 -4.82 -11.33
N VAL A 99 -14.38 -5.88 -12.03
CA VAL A 99 -14.09 -7.18 -11.41
C VAL A 99 -12.67 -7.20 -10.86
N ILE A 100 -12.51 -7.53 -9.57
CA ILE A 100 -11.19 -7.81 -8.98
C ILE A 100 -10.89 -9.30 -9.11
N THR A 101 -9.73 -9.61 -9.68
CA THR A 101 -9.31 -10.99 -9.95
C THR A 101 -8.33 -11.50 -8.90
N GLU A 102 -8.19 -12.83 -8.83
CA GLU A 102 -7.13 -13.50 -8.08
C GLU A 102 -5.75 -12.95 -8.41
N LYS A 103 -5.48 -12.72 -9.71
CA LYS A 103 -4.21 -12.15 -10.17
C LYS A 103 -3.95 -10.78 -9.52
N THR A 104 -4.93 -9.89 -9.54
CA THR A 104 -4.84 -8.56 -8.92
C THR A 104 -4.61 -8.64 -7.41
N ALA A 105 -5.26 -9.59 -6.74
CA ALA A 105 -5.09 -9.84 -5.32
C ALA A 105 -3.66 -10.33 -4.99
N ASN A 106 -3.16 -11.32 -5.73
CA ASN A 106 -1.79 -11.84 -5.56
C ASN A 106 -0.73 -10.76 -5.87
N GLU A 107 -0.88 -10.00 -6.95
CA GLU A 107 0.00 -8.87 -7.27
C GLU A 107 0.02 -7.81 -6.16
N SER A 108 -1.11 -7.61 -5.47
CA SER A 108 -1.21 -6.68 -4.34
C SER A 108 -0.44 -7.16 -3.11
N ILE A 109 -0.49 -8.46 -2.80
CA ILE A 109 0.33 -9.06 -1.74
C ILE A 109 1.81 -8.86 -2.06
N GLN A 110 2.24 -9.23 -3.27
CA GLN A 110 3.63 -9.11 -3.71
C GLN A 110 4.12 -7.65 -3.69
N MET A 111 3.27 -6.70 -4.12
CA MET A 111 3.60 -5.27 -4.06
C MET A 111 3.80 -4.79 -2.62
N CYS A 112 2.94 -5.24 -1.69
CA CYS A 112 3.08 -4.92 -0.28
C CYS A 112 4.40 -5.45 0.30
N GLU A 113 4.71 -6.73 0.06
CA GLU A 113 5.95 -7.36 0.51
C GLU A 113 7.19 -6.66 -0.06
N LYS A 114 7.16 -6.31 -1.34
CA LYS A 114 8.23 -5.58 -2.00
C LYS A 114 8.48 -4.23 -1.36
N ILE A 115 7.42 -3.45 -1.11
CA ILE A 115 7.53 -2.15 -0.44
C ILE A 115 8.15 -2.31 0.95
N ILE A 116 7.66 -3.27 1.75
CA ILE A 116 8.21 -3.55 3.09
C ILE A 116 9.70 -3.89 3.02
N ASN A 117 10.10 -4.75 2.08
CA ASN A 117 11.50 -5.11 1.90
C ASN A 117 12.36 -3.89 1.53
N GLU A 118 11.90 -3.05 0.61
CA GLU A 118 12.63 -1.84 0.20
C GLU A 118 12.77 -0.81 1.34
N LEU A 119 11.79 -0.72 2.27
CA LEU A 119 11.87 0.19 3.43
C LEU A 119 13.03 -0.15 4.38
N ASN A 120 13.47 -1.42 4.42
CA ASN A 120 14.63 -1.84 5.21
C ASN A 120 15.95 -1.27 4.67
N HIS A 121 15.96 -0.84 3.41
CA HIS A 121 17.12 -0.25 2.73
C HIS A 121 17.00 1.27 2.54
N ALA A 122 15.86 1.85 2.92
CA ALA A 122 15.53 3.26 2.74
C ALA A 122 16.07 4.16 3.84
#